data_AF-A0A940I1Q0-F1
#
_entry.id   AF-A0A940I1Q0-F1
#
_cell.length_a   1.000
_cell.length_b   1.000
_cell.length_c   1.000
_cell.angle_alpha   90.00
_cell.angle_beta   90.00
_cell.angle_gamma   90.00
#
_symmetry.space_group_name_H-M   'P 1'
#
loop_
_entity.id
_entity.type
_entity.pdbx_description
1 polymer ?
#
loop_
_entity_poly.entity_id
_entity_poly.type
_entity_poly.pdbx_seq_one_letter_code
_entity_poly.pdbx_strand_id
1 'polypeptide(L)'
;MKYEAKIQAGASYYERISSRKAHRNGYRKRSLKTKYGTLELFKPQLREFPFTTQVFDRYSRVEKALRNAVLESYIQGVSTRRVKEIINVLNSEEISPATVSKIDQELDENVKEFLTKPIEKEIPYLLVVASYYKARDERIGRCKTKALLVVAGVRKDGCREILGLKLAENEGEDFWIELFEEIKRRGLRKVKLVISDGHKGIEEQ
;
A
#
# COMPACT_ATOMS: atom_id res chain seq x y z
N MET A 1 -20.44 17.14 7.42
CA MET A 1 -20.01 17.48 8.80
C MET A 1 -21.11 17.90 9.76
N LYS A 2 -21.82 19.04 9.61
CA LYS A 2 -22.88 19.42 10.59
C LYS A 2 -23.98 18.36 10.71
N TYR A 3 -24.40 17.81 9.56
CA TYR A 3 -25.36 16.72 9.48
C TYR A 3 -24.86 15.44 10.19
N GLU A 4 -23.65 14.99 9.90
CA GLU A 4 -23.03 13.83 10.57
C GLU A 4 -22.90 14.05 12.09
N ALA A 5 -22.59 15.27 12.52
CA ALA A 5 -22.52 15.60 13.94
C ALA A 5 -23.90 15.55 14.62
N LYS A 6 -25.00 15.83 13.90
CA LYS A 6 -26.36 15.60 14.39
C LYS A 6 -26.64 14.12 14.57
N ILE A 7 -26.31 13.29 13.58
CA ILE A 7 -26.49 11.83 13.65
C ILE A 7 -25.71 11.25 14.83
N GLN A 8 -24.43 11.60 14.97
CA GLN A 8 -23.57 11.09 16.03
C GLN A 8 -23.99 11.56 17.42
N ALA A 9 -24.36 12.84 17.57
CA ALA A 9 -24.85 13.36 18.85
C ALA A 9 -26.24 12.84 19.22
N GLY A 10 -27.01 12.33 18.25
CA GLY A 10 -28.41 11.92 18.43
C GLY A 10 -29.36 13.08 18.73
N ALA A 11 -28.97 14.32 18.41
CA ALA A 11 -29.76 15.52 18.67
C ALA A 11 -29.35 16.67 17.75
N SER A 12 -30.32 17.52 17.40
CA SER A 12 -30.13 18.78 16.67
C SER A 12 -29.41 19.82 17.55
N TYR A 13 -29.17 21.01 16.99
CA TYR A 13 -28.55 22.09 17.75
C TYR A 13 -29.54 22.62 18.80
N TYR A 14 -29.09 22.78 20.05
CA TYR A 14 -29.90 23.18 21.23
C TYR A 14 -31.13 22.32 21.59
N GLU A 15 -31.44 21.27 20.82
CA GLU A 15 -32.58 20.38 21.07
C GLU A 15 -32.43 19.61 22.37
N ARG A 16 -33.32 19.83 23.35
CA ARG A 16 -33.31 19.14 24.64
C ARG A 16 -33.99 17.79 24.50
N ILE A 17 -33.19 16.71 24.52
CA ILE A 17 -33.68 15.33 24.46
C ILE A 17 -32.86 14.48 25.43
N SER A 18 -33.53 13.55 26.12
CA SER A 18 -32.90 12.64 27.08
C SER A 18 -32.01 11.59 26.41
N SER A 19 -32.31 11.18 25.18
CA SER A 19 -31.56 10.17 24.42
C SER A 19 -30.29 10.70 23.73
N ARG A 20 -29.85 11.92 24.04
CA ARG A 20 -28.64 12.52 23.45
C ARG A 20 -27.39 11.72 23.83
N LYS A 21 -26.53 11.47 22.85
CA LYS A 21 -25.27 10.74 23.03
C LYS A 21 -24.06 11.64 23.29
N ALA A 22 -24.05 12.85 22.76
CA ALA A 22 -22.95 13.80 22.95
C ALA A 22 -23.36 15.27 22.85
N HIS A 23 -22.59 16.12 23.51
CA HIS A 23 -22.68 17.58 23.47
C HIS A 23 -21.64 18.17 22.52
N ARG A 24 -22.04 19.19 21.75
CA ARG A 24 -21.14 19.91 20.85
C ARG A 24 -20.28 20.89 21.65
N ASN A 25 -18.99 20.95 21.30
CA ASN A 25 -17.98 21.78 21.96
C ASN A 25 -17.29 22.72 20.97
N GLY A 26 -18.07 23.37 20.11
CA GLY A 26 -17.54 24.25 19.08
C GLY A 26 -16.94 23.52 17.88
N TYR A 27 -16.03 24.20 17.19
CA TYR A 27 -15.40 23.73 15.97
C TYR A 27 -13.89 23.96 16.03
N ARG A 28 -13.13 22.98 15.53
CA ARG A 28 -11.70 23.12 15.30
C ARG A 28 -11.45 23.45 13.83
N LYS A 29 -10.75 24.56 13.58
CA LYS A 29 -10.22 24.87 12.24
C LYS A 29 -9.18 23.83 11.83
N ARG A 30 -9.23 23.40 10.58
CA ARG A 30 -8.23 22.54 9.95
C ARG A 30 -8.24 22.76 8.44
N SER A 31 -7.13 22.46 7.79
CA SER A 31 -7.04 22.42 6.33
C SER A 31 -7.20 21.00 5.80
N LEU A 32 -7.64 20.89 4.54
CA LEU A 32 -7.62 19.67 3.74
C LEU A 32 -7.15 20.03 2.33
N LYS A 33 -6.05 19.43 1.89
CA LYS A 33 -5.56 19.58 0.52
C LYS A 33 -6.43 18.75 -0.42
N THR A 34 -7.03 19.39 -1.41
CA THR A 34 -7.88 18.75 -2.43
C THR A 34 -7.29 18.98 -3.81
N LYS A 35 -7.86 18.37 -4.85
CA LYS A 35 -7.48 18.66 -6.23
C LYS A 35 -7.71 20.12 -6.67
N TYR A 36 -8.53 20.88 -5.93
CA TYR A 36 -8.84 22.29 -6.22
C TYR A 36 -8.11 23.27 -5.29
N GLY A 37 -7.07 22.81 -4.58
CA GLY A 37 -6.36 23.60 -3.57
C GLY A 37 -6.76 23.24 -2.14
N THR A 38 -6.32 24.07 -1.20
CA THR A 38 -6.55 23.87 0.23
C THR A 38 -7.91 24.40 0.67
N LEU A 39 -8.73 23.51 1.22
CA LEU A 39 -10.00 23.87 1.85
C LEU A 39 -9.80 24.08 3.36
N GLU A 40 -10.24 25.23 3.85
CA GLU A 40 -10.42 25.45 5.28
C GLU A 40 -11.73 24.81 5.74
N LEU A 41 -11.64 23.95 6.76
CA LEU A 41 -12.75 23.18 7.30
C LEU A 41 -12.94 23.49 8.78
N PHE A 42 -14.20 23.62 9.18
CA PHE A 42 -14.61 23.73 10.57
C PHE A 42 -15.08 22.35 11.05
N LYS A 43 -14.17 21.59 11.67
CA LYS A 43 -14.47 20.25 12.18
C LYS A 43 -15.27 20.36 13.49
N PRO A 44 -16.50 19.82 13.58
CA PRO A 44 -17.25 19.78 14.83
C PRO A 44 -16.47 19.06 15.94
N GLN A 45 -16.59 19.55 17.17
CA GLN A 45 -16.08 18.86 18.36
C GLN A 45 -17.25 18.37 19.20
N LEU A 46 -17.13 17.14 19.70
CA LEU A 46 -18.06 16.51 20.63
C LEU A 46 -17.30 16.28 21.94
N ARG A 47 -17.95 16.40 23.10
CA ARG A 47 -17.29 16.33 24.41
C ARG A 47 -16.97 14.89 24.82
N GLU A 48 -17.92 13.99 24.58
CA GLU A 48 -17.93 12.64 25.11
C GLU A 48 -17.09 11.69 24.24
N PHE A 49 -17.02 11.96 22.94
CA PHE A 49 -16.20 11.17 22.02
C PHE A 49 -15.74 12.00 20.82
N PRO A 50 -14.71 11.55 20.09
CA PRO A 50 -14.22 12.29 18.93
C PRO A 50 -15.19 12.24 17.74
N PHE A 51 -15.45 13.41 17.12
CA PHE A 51 -16.19 13.47 15.85
C PHE A 51 -15.41 12.76 14.72
N THR A 52 -16.13 11.89 14.00
CA THR A 52 -15.67 11.21 12.78
C THR A 52 -16.51 11.67 11.57
N THR A 53 -15.99 11.52 10.36
CA THR A 53 -16.74 11.82 9.12
C THR A 53 -16.42 10.73 8.10
N GLN A 54 -17.35 10.47 7.20
CA GLN A 54 -17.14 9.54 6.10
C GLN A 54 -16.40 10.17 4.91
N VAL A 55 -16.25 11.51 4.92
CA VAL A 55 -15.63 12.25 3.80
C VAL A 55 -14.10 12.12 3.81
N PHE A 56 -13.49 12.04 4.99
CA PHE A 56 -12.03 11.90 5.14
C PHE A 56 -11.65 11.22 6.44
N ASP A 57 -10.51 10.52 6.42
CA ASP A 57 -10.01 9.81 7.59
C ASP A 57 -9.53 10.76 8.69
N ARG A 58 -9.44 10.22 9.90
CA ARG A 58 -8.90 10.94 11.05
C ARG A 58 -7.44 11.30 10.77
N TYR A 59 -7.07 12.54 11.05
CA TYR A 59 -5.73 13.10 10.80
C TYR A 59 -5.33 13.23 9.32
N SER A 60 -6.15 12.78 8.36
CA SER A 60 -5.85 12.95 6.94
C SER A 60 -5.72 14.42 6.58
N ARG A 61 -4.64 14.80 5.90
CA ARG A 61 -4.41 16.18 5.43
C ARG A 61 -4.68 16.33 3.93
N VAL A 62 -4.96 15.23 3.24
CA VAL A 62 -5.08 15.15 1.78
C VAL A 62 -6.34 14.37 1.41
N GLU A 63 -7.06 14.84 0.40
CA GLU A 63 -8.22 14.13 -0.16
C GLU A 63 -7.83 12.75 -0.71
N LYS A 64 -8.74 11.78 -0.56
CA LYS A 64 -8.54 10.41 -1.05
C LYS A 64 -8.26 10.35 -2.56
N ALA A 65 -8.92 11.18 -3.37
CA ALA A 65 -8.69 11.23 -4.81
C ALA A 65 -7.25 11.62 -5.18
N LEU A 66 -6.70 12.63 -4.50
CA LEU A 66 -5.32 13.07 -4.72
C LEU A 66 -4.31 12.01 -4.26
N ARG A 67 -4.59 11.36 -3.12
CA ARG A 67 -3.80 10.22 -2.63
C ARG A 67 -3.78 9.06 -3.64
N ASN A 68 -4.92 8.69 -4.21
CA ASN A 68 -5.00 7.64 -5.23
C ASN A 68 -4.22 8.00 -6.50
N ALA A 69 -4.23 9.27 -6.92
CA ALA A 69 -3.46 9.72 -8.08
C ALA A 69 -1.95 9.62 -7.85
N VAL A 70 -1.47 9.91 -6.63
CA VAL A 70 -0.07 9.69 -6.22
C VAL A 70 0.29 8.20 -6.35
N LEU A 71 -0.52 7.33 -5.73
CA LEU A 71 -0.31 5.88 -5.73
C LEU A 71 -0.29 5.30 -7.14
N GLU A 72 -1.26 5.67 -7.98
CA GLU A 72 -1.32 5.22 -9.38
C GLU A 72 -0.08 5.69 -10.14
N SER A 73 0.34 6.94 -9.96
CA SER A 73 1.56 7.45 -10.63
C SER A 73 2.81 6.67 -10.21
N TYR A 74 2.91 6.31 -8.93
CA TYR A 74 4.00 5.50 -8.41
C TYR A 74 4.01 4.09 -9.04
N ILE A 75 2.84 3.43 -9.13
CA ILE A 75 2.67 2.12 -9.76
C ILE A 75 3.05 2.16 -11.25
N GLN A 76 2.73 3.27 -11.95
CA GLN A 76 3.12 3.50 -13.34
C GLN A 76 4.63 3.86 -13.51
N GLY A 77 5.42 3.86 -12.42
CA GLY A 77 6.86 4.09 -12.45
C GLY A 77 7.26 5.57 -12.53
N VAL A 78 6.35 6.50 -12.24
CA VAL A 78 6.67 7.93 -12.19
C VAL A 78 7.45 8.21 -10.92
N SER A 79 8.65 8.79 -11.04
CA SER A 79 9.48 9.11 -9.87
C SER A 79 8.76 10.06 -8.91
N THR A 80 9.01 9.94 -7.60
CA THR A 80 8.37 10.78 -6.57
C THR A 80 8.55 12.29 -6.80
N ARG A 81 9.70 12.69 -7.38
CA ARG A 81 9.95 14.07 -7.80
C ARG A 81 9.05 14.50 -8.96
N ARG A 82 8.86 13.62 -9.96
CA ARG A 82 7.99 13.91 -11.10
C ARG A 82 6.52 13.92 -10.71
N VAL A 83 6.11 13.03 -9.80
CA VAL A 83 4.77 13.05 -9.20
C VAL A 83 4.52 14.38 -8.48
N LYS A 84 5.49 14.86 -7.70
CA LYS A 84 5.42 16.20 -7.09
C LYS A 84 5.22 17.29 -8.14
N GLU A 85 6.04 17.31 -9.20
CA GLU A 85 5.94 18.31 -10.28
C GLU A 85 4.54 18.31 -10.93
N ILE A 86 4.01 17.14 -11.27
CA ILE A 86 2.68 17.00 -11.88
C ILE A 86 1.59 17.49 -10.93
N ILE A 87 1.64 17.07 -9.66
CA ILE A 87 0.64 17.46 -8.67
C ILE A 87 0.69 18.96 -8.39
N ASN A 88 1.88 19.57 -8.33
CA ASN A 88 2.02 21.00 -8.13
C ASN A 88 1.50 21.82 -9.32
N VAL A 89 1.48 21.26 -10.53
CA VAL A 89 0.85 21.92 -11.70
C VAL A 89 -0.68 21.80 -11.63
N LEU A 90 -1.19 20.64 -11.21
CA LEU A 90 -2.63 20.38 -11.11
C LEU A 90 -3.26 21.01 -9.87
N ASN A 91 -2.46 21.32 -8.85
CA ASN A 91 -2.91 21.76 -7.55
C ASN A 91 -2.17 23.02 -7.12
N SER A 92 -2.88 24.05 -6.64
CA SER A 92 -2.30 25.35 -6.30
C SER A 92 -1.37 25.35 -5.08
N GLU A 93 -1.17 24.20 -4.43
CA GLU A 93 -0.29 24.06 -3.27
C GLU A 93 0.67 22.88 -3.36
N GLU A 94 1.88 23.08 -2.85
CA GLU A 94 2.93 22.05 -2.91
C GLU A 94 2.67 20.84 -2.02
N ILE A 95 2.80 19.64 -2.59
CA ILE A 95 3.00 18.39 -1.81
C ILE A 95 4.51 18.18 -1.62
N SER A 96 4.92 17.86 -0.39
CA SER A 96 6.33 17.56 -0.12
C SER A 96 6.68 16.13 -0.56
N PRO A 97 7.93 15.86 -0.99
CA PRO A 97 8.37 14.50 -1.32
C PRO A 97 8.17 13.50 -0.18
N ALA A 98 8.32 13.94 1.07
CA ALA A 98 8.06 13.14 2.25
C ALA A 98 6.58 12.76 2.41
N THR A 99 5.65 13.57 1.90
CA THR A 99 4.23 13.23 1.89
C THR A 99 3.93 12.18 0.83
N VAL A 100 4.51 12.32 -0.37
CA VAL A 100 4.43 11.30 -1.44
C VAL A 100 4.97 9.96 -0.93
N SER A 101 6.18 9.95 -0.37
CA SER A 101 6.78 8.72 0.18
C SER A 101 5.95 8.07 1.29
N LYS A 102 5.27 8.85 2.15
CA LYS A 102 4.37 8.30 3.17
C LYS A 102 3.10 7.70 2.59
N ILE A 103 2.59 8.26 1.50
CA ILE A 103 1.45 7.69 0.78
C ILE A 103 1.89 6.37 0.15
N ASP A 104 3.06 6.34 -0.50
CA ASP A 104 3.59 5.14 -1.17
C ASP A 104 3.85 3.98 -0.18
N GLN A 105 4.24 4.27 1.06
CA GLN A 105 4.42 3.26 2.12
C GLN A 105 3.16 2.44 2.43
N GLU A 106 1.97 2.94 2.07
CA GLU A 106 0.73 2.18 2.24
C GLU A 106 0.65 0.99 1.26
N LEU A 107 1.42 1.03 0.17
CA LEU A 107 1.55 -0.11 -0.74
C LEU A 107 2.31 -1.26 -0.10
N ASP A 108 3.19 -1.01 0.89
CA ASP A 108 3.98 -2.05 1.53
C ASP A 108 3.08 -3.08 2.23
N GLU A 109 2.00 -2.63 2.87
CA GLU A 109 1.00 -3.50 3.49
C GLU A 109 0.29 -4.36 2.44
N ASN A 110 -0.13 -3.76 1.32
CA ASN A 110 -0.78 -4.48 0.22
C ASN A 110 0.16 -5.50 -0.43
N VAL A 111 1.44 -5.14 -0.64
CA VAL A 111 2.46 -6.05 -1.17
C VAL A 111 2.68 -7.21 -0.20
N LYS A 112 2.77 -6.94 1.11
CA LYS A 112 2.91 -7.97 2.13
C LYS A 112 1.70 -8.90 2.19
N GLU A 113 0.49 -8.36 2.10
CA GLU A 113 -0.73 -9.17 2.05
C GLU A 113 -0.75 -10.05 0.78
N PHE A 114 -0.42 -9.47 -0.37
CA PHE A 114 -0.30 -10.19 -1.63
C PHE A 114 0.70 -11.34 -1.56
N LEU A 115 1.89 -11.10 -1.00
CA LEU A 115 2.95 -12.09 -0.85
C LEU A 115 2.71 -13.10 0.26
N THR A 116 1.78 -12.88 1.20
CA THR A 116 1.47 -13.85 2.26
C THR A 116 0.17 -14.61 2.02
N LYS A 117 -0.62 -14.22 1.01
CA LYS A 117 -1.89 -14.85 0.67
C LYS A 117 -1.77 -16.38 0.48
N PRO A 118 -2.68 -17.21 1.03
CA PRO A 118 -2.68 -18.65 0.82
C PRO A 118 -2.79 -19.04 -0.66
N ILE A 119 -2.12 -20.13 -1.04
CA ILE A 119 -2.17 -20.72 -2.38
C ILE A 119 -3.16 -21.88 -2.33
N GLU A 120 -4.40 -21.59 -2.70
CA GLU A 120 -5.51 -22.54 -2.58
C GLU A 120 -5.56 -23.54 -3.75
N LYS A 121 -5.21 -23.05 -4.94
CA LYS A 121 -5.32 -23.78 -6.20
C LYS A 121 -4.05 -24.57 -6.49
N GLU A 122 -4.21 -25.65 -7.26
CA GLU A 122 -3.08 -26.45 -7.73
C GLU A 122 -2.30 -25.69 -8.81
N ILE A 123 -0.97 -25.69 -8.67
CA ILE A 123 -0.05 -25.00 -9.59
C ILE A 123 0.82 -26.05 -10.29
N PRO A 124 0.41 -26.55 -11.47
CA PRO A 124 1.18 -27.55 -12.21
C PRO A 124 2.52 -27.02 -12.78
N TYR A 125 2.66 -25.73 -13.06
CA TYR A 125 3.87 -25.19 -13.68
C TYR A 125 4.41 -23.99 -12.91
N LEU A 126 5.73 -23.94 -12.72
CA LEU A 126 6.44 -22.78 -12.17
C LEU A 126 7.35 -22.16 -13.23
N LEU A 127 7.39 -20.84 -13.24
CA LEU A 127 8.35 -20.02 -13.96
C LEU A 127 9.18 -19.30 -12.89
N VAL A 128 10.47 -19.57 -12.88
CA VAL A 128 11.41 -19.07 -11.88
C VAL A 128 12.40 -18.17 -12.60
N VAL A 129 12.49 -16.93 -12.15
CA VAL A 129 13.35 -15.91 -12.77
C VAL A 129 13.94 -15.00 -11.71
N ALA A 130 15.06 -14.37 -12.05
CA ALA A 130 15.64 -13.31 -11.25
C ALA A 130 15.78 -12.03 -12.06
N SER A 131 15.75 -10.88 -11.38
CA SER A 131 16.03 -9.57 -11.99
C SER A 131 16.95 -8.78 -11.09
N TYR A 132 17.88 -8.04 -11.67
CA TYR A 132 18.93 -7.36 -10.91
C TYR A 132 18.66 -5.87 -10.78
N TYR A 133 18.72 -5.36 -9.55
CA TYR A 133 18.49 -3.94 -9.27
C TYR A 133 19.61 -3.36 -8.41
N LYS A 134 20.00 -2.12 -8.68
CA LYS A 134 20.90 -1.38 -7.79
C LYS A 134 20.09 -0.82 -6.63
N ALA A 135 20.32 -1.35 -5.44
CA ALA A 135 19.67 -0.92 -4.20
C ALA A 135 20.73 -0.43 -3.21
N ARG A 136 20.38 0.58 -2.40
CA ARG A 136 21.25 1.04 -1.32
C ARG A 136 21.16 0.06 -0.16
N ASP A 137 22.30 -0.46 0.26
CA ASP A 137 22.44 -1.24 1.48
C ASP A 137 22.51 -0.27 2.66
N GLU A 138 21.48 -0.24 3.50
CA GLU A 138 21.41 0.69 4.64
C GLU A 138 22.48 0.41 5.70
N ARG A 139 22.94 -0.84 5.83
CA ARG A 139 23.93 -1.22 6.85
C ARG A 139 25.32 -0.69 6.51
N ILE A 140 25.66 -0.66 5.22
CA ILE A 140 26.99 -0.29 4.71
C ILE A 140 26.98 1.10 4.05
N GLY A 141 25.78 1.64 3.77
CA GLY A 141 25.58 2.96 3.16
C GLY A 141 25.90 3.04 1.67
N ARG A 142 26.20 1.90 1.01
CA ARG A 142 26.63 1.81 -0.40
C ARG A 142 25.56 1.18 -1.29
N CYS A 143 25.52 1.57 -2.56
CA CYS A 143 24.70 0.89 -3.56
C CYS A 143 25.33 -0.43 -3.97
N LYS A 144 24.56 -1.50 -3.93
CA LYS A 144 24.92 -2.82 -4.42
C LYS A 144 23.87 -3.31 -5.41
N THR A 145 24.31 -4.16 -6.33
CA THR A 145 23.38 -4.93 -7.16
C THR A 145 22.79 -6.04 -6.29
N LYS A 146 21.47 -6.13 -6.22
CA LYS A 146 20.72 -7.18 -5.54
C LYS A 146 19.87 -7.95 -6.54
N ALA A 147 19.65 -9.22 -6.26
CA ALA A 147 18.78 -10.07 -7.06
C ALA A 147 17.34 -10.02 -6.50
N LEU A 148 16.38 -9.79 -7.37
CA LEU A 148 14.96 -9.94 -7.10
C LEU A 148 14.53 -11.29 -7.66
N LEU A 149 14.41 -12.27 -6.78
CA LEU A 149 13.95 -13.62 -7.11
C LEU A 149 12.42 -13.59 -7.25
N VAL A 150 11.90 -14.17 -8.32
CA VAL A 150 10.47 -14.18 -8.61
C VAL A 150 10.05 -15.59 -9.01
N VAL A 151 8.99 -16.08 -8.36
CA VAL A 151 8.33 -17.35 -8.71
C VAL A 151 6.92 -17.03 -9.18
N ALA A 152 6.65 -17.30 -10.45
CA ALA A 152 5.32 -17.24 -11.03
C ALA A 152 4.76 -18.65 -11.23
N GLY A 153 3.50 -18.86 -10.88
CA GLY A 153 2.78 -20.12 -11.06
C GLY A 153 1.82 -20.04 -12.23
N VAL A 154 1.66 -21.14 -12.96
CA VAL A 154 0.59 -21.34 -13.93
C VAL A 154 -0.37 -22.39 -13.39
N ARG A 155 -1.62 -22.00 -13.23
CA ARG A 155 -2.71 -22.85 -12.77
C ARG A 155 -3.19 -23.82 -13.86
N LYS A 156 -4.01 -24.80 -13.46
CA LYS A 156 -4.70 -25.70 -14.39
C LYS A 156 -5.61 -24.98 -15.40
N ASP A 157 -6.17 -23.83 -15.03
CA ASP A 157 -7.01 -23.00 -15.91
C ASP A 157 -6.18 -22.11 -16.86
N GLY A 158 -4.84 -22.23 -16.84
CA GLY A 158 -3.93 -21.44 -17.66
C GLY A 158 -3.64 -20.04 -17.13
N CYS A 159 -4.29 -19.61 -16.04
CA CYS A 159 -4.00 -18.32 -15.43
C CYS A 159 -2.62 -18.32 -14.76
N ARG A 160 -1.89 -17.21 -14.96
CA ARG A 160 -0.60 -16.97 -14.30
C ARG A 160 -0.79 -16.08 -13.08
N GLU A 161 -0.07 -16.38 -12.01
CA GLU A 161 -0.04 -15.55 -10.81
C GLU A 161 1.36 -15.55 -10.18
N ILE A 162 1.76 -14.42 -9.60
CA ILE A 162 3.00 -14.35 -8.83
C ILE A 162 2.78 -15.07 -7.50
N LEU A 163 3.60 -16.09 -7.25
CA LEU A 163 3.52 -16.90 -6.04
C LEU A 163 4.48 -16.40 -4.99
N GLY A 164 5.65 -15.87 -5.35
CA GLY A 164 6.58 -15.32 -4.39
C GLY A 164 7.58 -14.38 -5.01
N LEU A 165 8.11 -13.49 -4.18
CA LEU A 165 9.09 -12.49 -4.56
C LEU A 165 10.02 -12.27 -3.38
N LYS A 166 11.33 -12.25 -3.63
CA LYS A 166 12.33 -12.08 -2.59
C LYS A 166 13.50 -11.25 -3.07
N LEU A 167 13.85 -10.23 -2.31
CA LEU A 167 15.09 -9.48 -2.52
C LEU A 167 16.23 -10.20 -1.81
N ALA A 168 17.25 -10.59 -2.56
CA ALA A 168 18.42 -11.33 -2.10
C ALA A 168 19.71 -10.60 -2.47
N GLU A 169 20.79 -10.88 -1.74
CA GLU A 169 22.12 -10.29 -2.03
C GLU A 169 22.70 -10.85 -3.34
N ASN A 170 22.31 -12.07 -3.70
CA ASN A 170 22.68 -12.78 -4.93
C ASN A 170 21.67 -13.92 -5.18
N GLU A 171 21.91 -14.76 -6.18
CA GLU A 171 21.09 -15.94 -6.49
C GLU A 171 21.60 -17.23 -5.81
N GLY A 172 22.15 -17.11 -4.61
CA GLY A 172 22.58 -18.26 -3.81
C GLY A 172 21.44 -19.22 -3.52
N GLU A 173 21.77 -20.50 -3.42
CA GLU A 173 20.84 -21.60 -3.16
C GLU A 173 19.96 -21.35 -1.94
N ASP A 174 20.55 -20.90 -0.82
CA ASP A 174 19.85 -20.59 0.43
C ASP A 174 18.66 -19.64 0.21
N PHE A 175 18.80 -18.62 -0.65
CA PHE A 175 17.73 -17.66 -0.91
C PHE A 175 16.57 -18.28 -1.68
N TRP A 176 16.87 -19.19 -2.61
CA TRP A 176 15.88 -19.96 -3.34
C TRP A 176 15.17 -20.97 -2.44
N ILE A 177 15.90 -21.71 -1.60
CA ILE A 177 15.34 -22.65 -0.62
C ILE A 177 14.33 -21.91 0.26
N GLU A 178 14.74 -20.80 0.88
CA GLU A 178 13.87 -20.03 1.77
C GLU A 178 12.60 -19.54 1.05
N LEU A 179 12.72 -19.11 -0.22
CA LEU A 179 11.56 -18.67 -1.02
C LEU A 179 10.62 -19.84 -1.36
N PHE A 180 11.15 -20.99 -1.78
CA PHE A 180 10.33 -22.16 -2.07
C PHE A 180 9.69 -22.74 -0.81
N GLU A 181 10.36 -22.72 0.33
CA GLU A 181 9.80 -23.11 1.62
C GLU A 181 8.63 -22.20 2.03
N GLU A 182 8.77 -20.88 1.85
CA GLU A 182 7.68 -19.94 2.10
C GLU A 182 6.45 -20.25 1.23
N ILE A 183 6.67 -20.46 -0.07
CA ILE A 183 5.60 -20.76 -1.03
C ILE A 183 4.98 -22.15 -0.74
N LYS A 184 5.77 -23.15 -0.35
CA LYS A 184 5.29 -24.48 0.10
C LYS A 184 4.42 -24.35 1.36
N ARG A 185 4.87 -23.62 2.38
CA ARG A 185 4.10 -23.37 3.61
C ARG A 185 2.76 -22.68 3.33
N ARG A 186 2.70 -21.83 2.30
CA ARG A 186 1.46 -21.15 1.87
C ARG A 186 0.47 -22.04 1.12
N GLY A 187 0.85 -23.28 0.75
CA GLY A 187 -0.05 -24.26 0.15
C GLY A 187 0.29 -24.73 -1.26
N LEU A 188 1.46 -24.35 -1.80
CA LEU A 188 1.90 -24.84 -3.10
C LEU A 188 1.96 -26.37 -3.13
N ARG A 189 1.28 -26.95 -4.12
CA ARG A 189 1.16 -28.40 -4.31
C ARG A 189 0.95 -28.77 -5.77
N LYS A 190 1.32 -30.02 -6.08
CA LYS A 190 1.17 -30.65 -7.40
C LYS A 190 1.88 -29.95 -8.55
N VAL A 191 3.07 -29.42 -8.28
CA VAL A 191 4.00 -28.94 -9.30
C VAL A 191 4.45 -30.13 -10.15
N LYS A 192 4.40 -29.97 -11.47
CA LYS A 192 4.82 -30.98 -12.46
C LYS A 192 6.07 -30.57 -13.24
N LEU A 193 6.28 -29.26 -13.40
CA LEU A 193 7.41 -28.72 -14.15
C LEU A 193 7.80 -27.36 -13.57
N VAL A 194 9.11 -27.17 -13.41
CA VAL A 194 9.73 -25.90 -13.07
C VAL A 194 10.56 -25.48 -14.27
N ILE A 195 10.36 -24.25 -14.72
CA ILE A 195 11.08 -23.66 -15.85
C ILE A 195 11.93 -22.52 -15.27
N SER A 196 13.24 -22.61 -15.54
CA SER A 196 14.26 -21.66 -15.12
C SER A 196 15.22 -21.44 -16.30
N ASP A 197 15.99 -20.36 -16.27
CA ASP A 197 17.07 -20.07 -17.22
C ASP A 197 18.38 -20.83 -16.93
N GLY A 198 18.36 -21.80 -15.99
CA GLY A 198 19.46 -22.72 -15.73
C GLY A 198 20.47 -22.20 -14.70
N HIS A 199 20.05 -21.33 -13.79
CA HIS A 199 20.90 -20.88 -12.69
C HIS A 199 21.20 -22.02 -11.70
N LYS A 200 22.49 -22.18 -11.37
CA LYS A 200 23.02 -23.27 -10.53
C LYS A 200 22.28 -23.47 -9.21
N GLY A 201 21.83 -22.40 -8.57
CA GLY A 201 21.10 -22.45 -7.30
C GLY A 201 19.70 -23.08 -7.37
N ILE A 202 19.20 -23.41 -8.57
CA ILE A 202 17.88 -24.01 -8.79
C ILE A 202 18.00 -25.49 -9.19
N GLU A 203 19.12 -25.92 -9.80
CA GLU A 203 19.28 -27.29 -10.33
C GLU A 203 19.39 -28.37 -9.25
N GLU A 204 19.82 -28.01 -8.03
CA GLU A 204 20.05 -28.94 -6.92
C GLU A 204 18.84 -29.09 -5.96
N GLN A 205 17.66 -28.53 -6.30
CA GLN A 205 16.49 -28.38 -5.40
C GLN A 205 15.28 -29.29 -5.68
#